data_AF-A0A1T3BJ72-F1
#
_entry.id   AF-A0A1T3BJ72-F1
#
_cell.length_a   1.000
_cell.length_b   1.000
_cell.length_c   1.000
_cell.angle_alpha   90.00
_cell.angle_beta   90.00
_cell.angle_gamma   90.00
#
_symmetry.space_group_name_H-M   'P 1'
#
loop_
_entity.id
_entity.type
_entity.pdbx_description
1 polymer ?
#
loop_
_entity_poly.entity_id
_entity_poly.type
_entity_poly.pdbx_seq_one_letter_code
_entity_poly.pdbx_strand_id
1 'polypeptide(L)'
;MLILQQWLWCCALFLILGALAGIKFKIQEIPQIDFDPLDQFKEPQVLLDLEACSGPIMIMIDYQINENDLKEFLEVMARRRHIRRRDGARQWFLYVILENLAVGQKFIICQHG
;
A
#
# COMPACT_ATOMS: atom_id res chain seq x y z
N MET A 1 -1.49 -11.94 48.56
CA MET A 1 -2.75 -12.43 47.94
C MET A 1 -3.73 -11.29 47.61
N LEU A 2 -4.01 -10.35 48.52
CA LEU A 2 -4.92 -9.20 48.29
C LEU A 2 -4.51 -8.24 47.16
N ILE A 3 -3.22 -7.98 46.99
CA ILE A 3 -2.71 -7.05 45.97
C ILE A 3 -2.93 -7.58 44.54
N LEU A 4 -2.68 -8.88 44.31
CA LEU A 4 -2.85 -9.50 42.99
C LEU A 4 -4.31 -9.44 42.50
N GLN A 5 -5.27 -9.58 43.44
CA GLN A 5 -6.68 -9.45 43.13
C GLN A 5 -7.00 -8.02 42.66
N GLN A 6 -6.48 -6.98 43.32
CA GLN A 6 -6.75 -5.57 42.96
C GLN A 6 -6.33 -5.22 41.53
N TRP A 7 -5.19 -5.76 41.06
CA TRP A 7 -4.75 -5.57 39.67
C TRP A 7 -5.70 -6.19 38.65
N LEU A 8 -6.24 -7.38 38.95
CA LEU A 8 -7.21 -8.05 38.08
C LEU A 8 -8.51 -7.24 37.95
N TRP A 9 -9.00 -6.64 39.04
CA TRP A 9 -10.16 -5.75 39.00
C TRP A 9 -9.90 -4.49 38.19
N CYS A 10 -8.71 -3.87 38.33
CA CYS A 10 -8.33 -2.71 37.53
C CYS A 10 -8.28 -3.04 36.03
N CYS A 11 -7.69 -4.17 35.65
CA CYS A 11 -7.65 -4.62 34.25
C CYS A 11 -9.05 -4.92 33.71
N ALA A 12 -9.89 -5.62 34.47
CA ALA A 12 -11.26 -5.93 34.08
C ALA A 12 -12.09 -4.65 33.87
N LEU A 13 -11.96 -3.68 34.80
CA LEU A 13 -12.63 -2.39 34.68
C LEU A 13 -12.18 -1.63 33.43
N PHE A 14 -10.88 -1.61 33.15
CA PHE A 14 -10.32 -0.92 31.99
C PHE A 14 -10.80 -1.54 30.66
N LEU A 15 -10.87 -2.87 30.57
CA LEU A 15 -11.41 -3.56 29.40
C LEU A 15 -12.90 -3.25 29.17
N ILE A 16 -13.69 -3.23 30.25
CA ILE A 16 -15.12 -2.88 30.18
C ILE A 16 -15.30 -1.44 29.70
N LEU A 17 -14.51 -0.50 30.24
CA LEU A 17 -14.51 0.90 29.81
C LEU A 17 -14.13 1.05 28.33
N GLY A 18 -13.10 0.34 27.87
CA GLY A 18 -12.69 0.34 26.45
C GLY A 18 -13.77 -0.22 25.53
N ALA A 19 -14.45 -1.29 25.92
CA ALA A 19 -15.54 -1.88 25.16
C ALA A 19 -16.76 -0.93 25.07
N LEU A 20 -17.16 -0.32 26.19
CA LEU A 20 -18.23 0.70 26.20
C LEU A 20 -17.86 1.94 25.37
N ALA A 21 -16.60 2.36 25.42
CA ALA A 21 -16.10 3.46 24.59
C ALA A 21 -16.16 3.10 23.11
N GLY A 22 -15.75 1.89 22.71
CA GLY A 22 -15.82 1.43 21.32
C GLY A 22 -17.25 1.32 20.77
N ILE A 23 -18.23 1.00 21.62
CA ILE A 23 -19.65 0.99 21.23
C ILE A 23 -20.19 2.43 21.03
N LYS A 24 -19.81 3.37 21.91
CA LYS A 24 -20.24 4.78 21.79
C LYS A 24 -19.53 5.50 20.64
N PHE A 25 -18.23 5.26 20.47
CA PHE A 25 -17.44 5.74 19.34
C PHE A 25 -17.51 4.70 18.22
N LYS A 26 -18.69 4.53 17.61
CA LYS A 26 -18.78 3.86 16.31
C LYS A 26 -17.77 4.60 15.42
N ILE A 27 -16.70 3.91 15.01
CA ILE A 27 -15.77 4.40 14.00
C ILE A 27 -16.66 4.98 12.91
N GLN A 28 -16.60 6.30 12.72
CA GLN A 28 -17.28 6.93 11.60
C GLN A 28 -16.80 6.16 10.40
N GLU A 29 -17.73 5.58 9.65
CA GLU A 29 -17.45 4.99 8.35
C GLU A 29 -16.62 6.06 7.65
N ILE A 30 -15.34 5.75 7.43
CA ILE A 30 -14.48 6.59 6.60
C ILE A 30 -15.34 6.71 5.35
N PRO A 31 -15.87 7.92 5.04
CA PRO A 31 -16.74 8.08 3.88
C PRO A 31 -15.97 7.41 2.77
N GLN A 32 -16.59 6.41 2.12
CA GLN A 32 -15.92 5.68 1.06
C GLN A 32 -15.34 6.75 0.16
N ILE A 33 -14.03 6.96 0.29
CA ILE A 33 -13.30 7.81 -0.61
C ILE A 33 -13.57 7.06 -1.89
N ASP A 34 -14.36 7.69 -2.74
CA ASP A 34 -14.75 7.13 -4.01
C ASP A 34 -13.44 6.80 -4.71
N PHE A 35 -13.09 5.53 -4.64
CA PHE A 35 -11.90 4.96 -5.23
C PHE A 35 -12.22 4.58 -6.66
N ASP A 36 -13.28 5.13 -7.29
CA ASP A 36 -13.37 5.09 -8.74
C ASP A 36 -12.08 5.74 -9.26
N PRO A 37 -11.16 4.93 -9.81
CA PRO A 37 -9.94 5.46 -10.35
C PRO A 37 -10.40 6.22 -11.59
N LEU A 38 -10.53 7.54 -11.45
CA LEU A 38 -10.73 8.54 -12.52
C LEU A 38 -10.69 7.84 -13.88
N ASP A 39 -11.85 7.50 -14.44
CA ASP A 39 -12.15 6.53 -15.53
C ASP A 39 -11.17 6.55 -16.73
N GLN A 40 -9.91 6.24 -16.45
CA GLN A 40 -8.74 6.33 -17.30
C GLN A 40 -7.86 5.10 -17.11
N PHE A 41 -8.09 4.33 -16.04
CA PHE A 41 -7.45 3.03 -15.87
C PHE A 41 -8.16 2.01 -16.77
N LYS A 42 -7.81 2.03 -18.05
CA LYS A 42 -8.19 0.98 -18.98
C LYS A 42 -7.30 -0.23 -18.68
N GLU A 43 -7.87 -1.24 -18.03
CA GLU A 43 -7.17 -2.49 -17.77
C GLU A 43 -6.62 -3.03 -19.12
N PRO A 44 -5.29 -3.18 -19.25
CA PRO A 44 -4.71 -3.68 -20.49
C PRO A 44 -5.21 -5.10 -20.72
N GLN A 45 -5.56 -5.45 -21.97
CA GLN A 45 -6.01 -6.80 -22.30
C GLN A 45 -4.88 -7.79 -22.00
N VAL A 46 -4.95 -8.44 -20.84
CA VAL A 46 -4.00 -9.45 -20.42
C VAL A 46 -4.31 -10.71 -21.22
N LEU A 47 -3.38 -11.10 -22.10
CA LEU A 47 -3.50 -12.31 -22.93
C LEU A 47 -3.30 -13.61 -22.13
N LEU A 48 -3.23 -13.52 -20.80
CA LEU A 48 -2.93 -14.60 -19.88
C LEU A 48 -4.01 -14.61 -18.80
N ASP A 49 -4.74 -15.73 -18.69
CA ASP A 49 -5.76 -15.93 -17.68
C ASP A 49 -5.07 -16.02 -16.30
N LEU A 50 -4.93 -14.88 -15.64
CA LEU A 50 -4.34 -14.79 -14.31
C LEU A 50 -5.39 -15.28 -13.31
N GLU A 51 -5.36 -16.58 -12.99
CA GLU A 51 -6.16 -17.10 -11.88
C GLU A 51 -5.80 -16.33 -10.60
N ALA A 52 -6.82 -15.91 -9.83
CA ALA A 52 -6.71 -15.01 -8.67
C ALA A 52 -5.76 -15.50 -7.55
N CYS A 53 -5.29 -16.76 -7.62
CA CYS A 53 -4.36 -17.38 -6.69
C CYS A 53 -2.90 -17.44 -7.19
N SER A 54 -2.55 -16.70 -8.26
CA SER A 54 -1.23 -16.73 -8.91
C SER A 54 -0.14 -15.95 -8.16
N GLY A 55 -0.03 -16.14 -6.85
CA GLY A 55 1.10 -15.66 -6.05
C GLY A 55 1.43 -14.15 -6.20
N PRO A 56 2.63 -13.73 -5.79
CA PRO A 56 3.06 -12.34 -5.97
C PRO A 56 3.26 -11.99 -7.44
N ILE A 57 2.54 -10.99 -7.96
CA ILE A 57 2.70 -10.50 -9.33
C ILE A 57 3.84 -9.50 -9.38
N MET A 58 4.85 -9.77 -10.21
CA MET A 58 5.94 -8.85 -10.48
C MET A 58 5.59 -7.95 -11.66
N ILE A 59 5.55 -6.65 -11.42
CA ILE A 59 5.30 -5.64 -12.46
C ILE A 59 6.59 -4.85 -12.70
N MET A 60 6.98 -4.75 -13.97
CA MET A 60 8.09 -3.94 -14.45
C MET A 60 7.56 -2.89 -15.42
N ILE A 61 7.95 -1.62 -15.20
CA ILE A 61 7.58 -0.50 -16.06
C ILE A 61 8.87 0.21 -16.47
N ASP A 62 9.11 0.26 -17.78
CA ASP A 62 10.25 0.98 -18.35
C ASP A 62 9.79 2.36 -18.85
N TYR A 63 10.51 3.39 -18.42
CA TYR A 63 10.27 4.77 -18.80
C TYR A 63 11.42 5.27 -19.68
N GLN A 64 11.08 5.90 -20.80
CA GLN A 64 12.03 6.63 -21.62
C GLN A 64 11.96 8.11 -21.22
N ILE A 65 13.07 8.64 -20.72
CA ILE A 65 13.16 10.01 -20.15
C ILE A 65 14.32 10.72 -20.81
N ASN A 66 14.16 12.02 -21.08
CA ASN A 66 15.25 12.84 -21.60
C ASN A 66 16.28 13.12 -20.48
N GLU A 67 17.56 13.23 -20.82
CA GLU A 67 18.64 13.44 -19.85
C GLU A 67 18.40 14.66 -18.95
N ASN A 68 17.79 15.72 -19.50
CA ASN A 68 17.48 16.95 -18.79
C ASN A 68 16.42 16.76 -17.68
N ASP A 69 15.52 15.79 -17.84
CA ASP A 69 14.38 15.58 -16.94
C ASP A 69 14.64 14.47 -15.92
N LEU A 70 15.78 13.78 -16.01
CA LEU A 70 16.12 12.64 -15.16
C LEU A 70 16.08 13.00 -13.68
N LYS A 71 16.63 14.15 -13.30
CA LYS A 71 16.70 14.58 -11.90
C LYS A 71 15.31 14.81 -11.32
N GLU A 72 14.46 15.54 -12.03
CA GLU A 72 13.08 15.81 -11.63
C GLU A 72 12.28 14.51 -11.51
N PHE A 73 12.46 13.61 -12.49
CA PHE A 73 11.81 12.29 -12.47
C PHE A 73 12.18 11.47 -11.23
N LEU A 74 13.46 11.41 -10.88
CA LEU A 74 13.94 10.67 -9.71
C LEU A 74 13.35 11.25 -8.41
N GLU A 75 13.25 12.58 -8.29
CA GLU A 75 12.64 13.25 -7.14
C GLU A 75 11.13 12.97 -7.02
N VAL A 76 10.41 12.96 -8.15
CA VAL A 76 8.99 12.58 -8.19
C VAL A 76 8.80 11.10 -7.81
N MET A 77 9.62 10.20 -8.36
CA MET A 77 9.55 8.77 -8.06
C MET A 77 9.90 8.45 -6.61
N ALA A 78 10.81 9.20 -6.00
CA ALA A 78 11.14 9.08 -4.57
C ALA A 78 9.92 9.39 -3.69
N ARG A 79 9.14 10.43 -4.01
CA ARG A 79 7.88 10.74 -3.32
C ARG A 79 6.81 9.68 -3.57
N ARG A 80 6.70 9.20 -4.82
CA ARG A 80 5.72 8.18 -5.23
C ARG A 80 5.92 6.82 -4.54
N ARG A 81 7.14 6.52 -4.06
CA ARG A 81 7.46 5.31 -3.29
C ARG A 81 6.55 5.11 -2.07
N HIS A 82 6.14 6.18 -1.39
CA HIS A 82 5.29 6.09 -0.21
C HIS A 82 3.89 5.57 -0.55
N ILE A 83 3.31 6.07 -1.64
CA ILE A 83 1.98 5.69 -2.12
C ILE A 83 1.95 4.19 -2.45
N ARG A 84 2.94 3.69 -3.20
CA ARG A 84 2.99 2.26 -3.58
C ARG A 84 3.16 1.30 -2.41
N ARG A 85 3.91 1.71 -1.37
CA ARG A 85 4.02 0.89 -0.14
C ARG A 85 2.69 0.79 0.60
N ARG A 86 1.89 1.86 0.61
CA ARG A 86 0.54 1.87 1.19
C ARG A 86 -0.39 0.93 0.42
N ASP A 87 -0.29 0.90 -0.90
CA ASP A 87 -1.16 0.10 -1.78
C ASP A 87 -0.77 -1.40 -1.81
N GLY A 88 0.06 -1.87 -0.86
CA GLY A 88 0.37 -3.30 -0.72
C GLY A 88 1.53 -3.82 -1.57
N ALA A 89 2.22 -2.95 -2.34
CA ALA A 89 3.42 -3.36 -3.06
C ALA A 89 4.58 -3.61 -2.07
N ARG A 90 5.04 -4.87 -2.01
CA ARG A 90 6.22 -5.26 -1.25
C ARG A 90 7.42 -5.27 -2.20
N GLN A 91 8.57 -4.78 -1.77
CA GLN A 91 9.81 -4.68 -2.57
C GLN A 91 9.70 -3.76 -3.81
N TRP A 92 10.17 -2.52 -3.67
CA TRP A 92 10.24 -1.52 -4.74
C TRP A 92 11.69 -1.24 -5.11
N PHE A 93 11.99 -1.31 -6.41
CA PHE A 93 13.29 -0.99 -6.98
C PHE A 93 13.14 0.03 -8.12
N LEU A 94 14.06 0.97 -8.18
CA LEU A 94 14.22 1.92 -9.28
C LEU A 94 15.67 1.82 -9.75
N TYR A 95 15.88 1.60 -11.04
CA TYR A 95 17.20 1.46 -11.64
C TYR A 95 17.27 2.28 -12.93
N VAL A 96 18.46 2.79 -13.22
CA VAL A 96 18.76 3.52 -14.45
C VAL A 96 19.60 2.63 -15.34
N ILE A 97 19.18 2.49 -16.60
CA ILE A 97 19.92 1.78 -17.63
C ILE A 97 20.84 2.79 -18.32
N LEU A 98 22.14 2.62 -18.17
CA LEU A 98 23.18 3.56 -18.63
C LEU A 98 23.24 3.69 -20.15
N GLU A 99 22.77 2.71 -20.89
CA GLU A 99 22.89 2.68 -22.36
C GLU A 99 21.92 3.60 -23.10
N ASN A 100 20.77 3.94 -22.50
CA ASN A 100 19.71 4.73 -23.13
C ASN A 100 19.02 5.71 -22.18
N LEU A 101 19.64 5.98 -21.02
CA LEU A 101 19.05 6.73 -19.89
C LEU A 101 17.60 6.30 -19.57
N ALA A 102 17.27 5.03 -19.85
CA ALA A 102 15.96 4.48 -19.55
C ALA A 102 15.87 4.23 -18.05
N VAL A 103 14.73 4.54 -17.44
CA VAL A 103 14.51 4.26 -16.02
C VAL A 103 13.52 3.13 -15.89
N GLY A 104 13.95 2.04 -15.28
CA GLY A 104 13.11 0.89 -15.00
C GLY A 104 12.62 0.90 -13.55
N GLN A 105 11.34 0.59 -13.39
CA GLN A 105 10.70 0.48 -12.08
C GLN A 105 10.16 -0.93 -11.90
N LYS A 106 10.63 -1.62 -10.85
CA LYS A 106 10.21 -2.97 -10.51
C LYS A 106 9.52 -2.99 -9.16
N PHE A 107 8.34 -3.60 -9.12
CA PHE A 107 7.61 -3.78 -7.87
C PHE A 107 6.84 -5.10 -7.86
N ILE A 108 6.66 -5.64 -6.66
CA ILE A 108 5.89 -6.87 -6.45
C ILE A 108 4.61 -6.49 -5.71
N ILE A 109 3.46 -6.77 -6.31
CA ILE A 109 2.17 -6.63 -5.61
C ILE A 109 1.84 -7.98 -4.96
N CYS A 110 1.61 -7.98 -3.66
CA CYS A 110 0.93 -9.11 -3.02
C CYS A 110 -0.57 -8.95 -3.25
N GLN A 111 -1.15 -9.72 -4.17
CA GLN A 111 -2.60 -9.92 -4.22
C GLN A 111 -3.01 -10.55 -2.88
N HIS A 112 -3.73 -9.81 -2.04
CA HIS A 112 -4.35 -10.37 -0.84
C HIS A 112 -5.57 -11.16 -1.31
N GLY A 113 -5.60 -12.46 -0.99
CA GLY A 113 -6.81 -13.28 -1.08
C GLY A 113 -7.82 -12.91 -0.01
#